data_AF-A0A0Q9LXF2-F1
#
_entry.id   AF-A0A0Q9LXF2-F1
#
_cell.length_a   1.000
_cell.length_b   1.000
_cell.length_c   1.000
_cell.angle_alpha   90.00
_cell.angle_beta   90.00
_cell.angle_gamma   90.00
#
_symmetry.space_group_name_H-M   'P 1'
#
loop_
_entity.id
_entity.type
_entity.pdbx_description
1 polymer ?
#
loop_
_entity_poly.entity_id
_entity_poly.type
_entity_poly.pdbx_seq_one_letter_code
_entity_poly.pdbx_strand_id
1 'polypeptide(L)'
;MLRSATKLKGDNKSLKYKNDEGIDYLRRYPALWKWMNKCKACEQVGYKPDLPEHIHPEYAVPHLRWNDKYIRKYSKPLYLSEDEYCEVCKNLFPS
;
A
#
# COMPACT_ATOMS: atom_id res chain seq x y z
N MET A 1 -19.13 7.85 -37.81
CA MET A 1 -19.58 6.89 -36.77
C MET A 1 -18.77 5.61 -36.99
N LEU A 2 -18.03 4.96 -36.09
CA LEU A 2 -17.92 4.96 -34.64
C LEU A 2 -16.44 4.77 -34.19
N ARG A 3 -16.05 5.60 -33.22
CA ARG A 3 -15.23 5.36 -32.01
C ARG A 3 -14.04 4.38 -32.08
N SER A 4 -12.84 4.96 -32.20
CA SER A 4 -11.56 4.35 -31.84
C SER A 4 -11.54 3.88 -30.38
N ALA A 5 -11.12 2.64 -30.15
CA ALA A 5 -10.83 2.13 -28.81
C ALA A 5 -9.60 2.83 -28.23
N THR A 6 -9.81 3.80 -27.34
CA THR A 6 -8.74 4.43 -26.57
C THR A 6 -8.17 3.42 -25.58
N LYS A 7 -7.02 2.87 -25.97
CA LYS A 7 -6.09 2.11 -25.12
C LYS A 7 -5.84 2.90 -23.84
N LEU A 8 -6.42 2.44 -22.73
CA LEU A 8 -6.12 2.94 -21.39
C LEU A 8 -4.63 2.69 -21.15
N LYS A 9 -3.83 3.76 -21.20
CA LYS A 9 -2.47 3.78 -20.70
C LYS A 9 -2.57 3.52 -19.20
N GLY A 10 -2.20 2.32 -18.78
CA GLY A 10 -1.88 2.06 -17.39
C GLY A 10 -0.63 2.85 -17.06
N ASP A 11 -0.81 4.04 -16.47
CA ASP A 11 0.28 4.81 -15.88
C ASP A 11 0.89 3.98 -14.75
N ASN A 12 1.94 3.25 -15.10
CA ASN A 12 2.85 2.59 -14.17
C ASN A 12 3.71 3.67 -13.50
N LYS A 13 3.05 4.53 -12.70
CA LYS A 13 3.74 5.47 -11.82
C LYS A 13 4.40 4.65 -10.74
N SER A 14 5.69 4.41 -10.97
CA SER A 14 6.63 3.82 -10.04
C SER A 14 6.45 4.47 -8.67
N LEU A 15 5.79 3.73 -7.78
CA LEU A 15 5.63 4.07 -6.38
C LEU A 15 7.03 4.34 -5.83
N LYS A 16 7.34 5.60 -5.49
CA LYS A 16 8.65 5.97 -4.93
C LYS A 16 8.75 5.47 -3.50
N TYR A 17 9.07 4.19 -3.36
CA TYR A 17 9.46 3.61 -2.10
C TYR A 17 10.94 3.91 -1.85
N LYS A 18 11.27 4.35 -0.64
CA LYS A 18 12.67 4.62 -0.26
C LYS A 18 13.52 3.35 -0.10
N ASN A 19 12.94 2.15 -0.23
CA ASN A 19 13.64 0.86 -0.17
C ASN A 19 13.00 -0.14 -1.14
N ASP A 20 13.66 -0.46 -2.26
CA ASP A 20 13.21 -1.43 -3.25
C ASP A 20 12.90 -2.83 -2.66
N GLU A 21 13.61 -3.22 -1.59
CA GLU A 21 13.44 -4.51 -0.91
C GLU A 21 12.04 -4.72 -0.31
N GLY A 22 11.46 -3.68 0.29
CA GLY A 22 10.12 -3.78 0.89
C GLY A 22 9.04 -4.06 -0.15
N ILE A 23 9.29 -3.65 -1.40
CA ILE A 23 8.33 -3.69 -2.50
C ILE A 23 8.47 -4.94 -3.29
N ASP A 24 9.71 -5.38 -3.49
CA ASP A 24 9.96 -6.74 -3.92
C ASP A 24 9.27 -7.74 -2.97
N TYR A 25 9.36 -7.51 -1.65
CA TYR A 25 8.68 -8.34 -0.66
C TYR A 25 7.16 -8.34 -0.81
N LEU A 26 6.53 -7.16 -0.90
CA LEU A 26 5.08 -7.04 -1.10
C LEU A 26 4.62 -7.55 -2.49
N ARG A 27 5.45 -7.46 -3.52
CA ARG A 27 5.19 -8.04 -4.84
C ARG A 27 5.24 -9.56 -4.81
N ARG A 28 6.20 -10.14 -4.09
CA ARG A 28 6.33 -11.59 -3.91
C ARG A 28 5.16 -12.17 -3.12
N TYR A 29 4.59 -11.37 -2.21
CA TYR A 29 3.55 -11.82 -1.28
C TYR A 29 2.31 -10.92 -1.31
N PRO A 30 1.45 -11.07 -2.34
CA PRO A 30 0.35 -10.14 -2.58
C PRO A 30 -0.69 -10.11 -1.44
N ALA A 31 -0.81 -11.19 -0.67
CA ALA A 31 -1.68 -11.26 0.51
C ALA A 31 -1.36 -10.19 1.57
N LEU A 32 -0.14 -9.66 1.59
CA LEU A 32 0.28 -8.63 2.53
C LEU A 32 -0.24 -7.23 2.17
N TRP A 33 -0.68 -7.00 0.92
CA TRP A 33 -1.23 -5.70 0.51
C TRP A 33 -2.47 -5.29 1.29
N LYS A 34 -3.24 -6.26 1.82
CA LYS A 34 -4.41 -5.97 2.65
C LYS A 34 -4.07 -5.17 3.91
N TRP A 35 -2.81 -5.24 4.34
CA TRP A 35 -2.26 -4.54 5.49
C TRP A 35 -1.56 -3.22 5.12
N MET A 36 -1.62 -2.81 3.86
CA MET A 36 -1.03 -1.57 3.37
C MET A 36 -2.14 -0.57 3.06
N ASN A 37 -1.85 0.69 3.35
CA ASN A 37 -2.63 1.85 2.97
C ASN A 37 -1.89 2.61 1.87
N LYS A 38 -2.63 3.23 0.95
CA LYS A 38 -2.12 4.13 -0.08
C LYS A 38 -2.94 5.41 -0.08
N CYS A 39 -2.29 6.56 0.09
CA CYS A 39 -2.97 7.85 -0.03
C CYS A 39 -3.38 8.09 -1.49
N LYS A 40 -4.64 8.46 -1.72
CA LYS A 40 -5.17 8.73 -3.07
C LYS A 40 -4.55 9.96 -3.74
N ALA A 41 -4.15 10.96 -2.96
CA ALA A 41 -3.58 12.21 -3.48
C ALA A 41 -2.06 12.14 -3.73
N CYS A 42 -1.27 11.76 -2.72
CA CYS A 42 0.19 11.77 -2.82
C CYS A 42 0.79 10.40 -3.14
N GLU A 43 -0.04 9.35 -3.22
CA GLU A 43 0.37 7.98 -3.49
C GLU A 43 1.39 7.41 -2.48
N GLN A 44 1.57 8.06 -1.33
CA GLN A 44 2.37 7.53 -0.23
C GLN A 44 1.75 6.22 0.24
N VAL A 45 2.61 5.23 0.49
CA VAL A 45 2.21 3.92 1.00
C VAL A 45 2.84 3.69 2.36
N GLY A 46 2.07 3.10 3.25
CA GLY A 46 2.52 2.66 4.57
C GLY A 46 1.60 1.59 5.11
N TYR A 47 1.97 0.93 6.19
CA TYR A 47 1.13 -0.11 6.75
C TYR A 47 -0.07 0.47 7.51
N LYS A 48 -1.14 -0.30 7.55
CA LYS A 48 -2.36 0.01 8.30
C LYS A 48 -2.07 0.10 9.79
N PRO A 49 -2.49 1.16 10.51
CA PRO A 49 -2.26 1.28 11.95
C PRO A 49 -2.82 0.09 12.77
N ASP A 50 -3.88 -0.55 12.28
CA ASP A 50 -4.49 -1.76 12.83
C ASP A 50 -3.70 -3.07 12.55
N LEU A 51 -2.52 -2.98 11.93
CA LEU A 51 -1.66 -4.13 11.70
C LEU A 51 -1.40 -4.86 13.04
N PRO A 52 -1.79 -6.15 13.15
CA PRO A 52 -1.59 -6.89 14.38
C PRO A 52 -0.09 -7.02 14.71
N GLU A 53 0.22 -7.28 15.98
CA GLU A 53 1.60 -7.53 16.41
C GLU A 53 2.19 -8.74 15.69
N HIS A 54 1.37 -9.78 15.50
CA HIS A 54 1.71 -10.96 14.72
C HIS A 54 0.62 -11.22 13.68
N ILE A 55 1.03 -11.31 12.41
CA ILE A 55 0.07 -11.69 11.36
C ILE A 55 0.02 -13.21 11.31
N HIS A 56 -1.16 -13.75 11.59
CA HIS A 56 -1.39 -15.19 11.55
C HIS A 56 -1.11 -15.76 10.15
N PRO A 57 -0.57 -16.99 10.04
CA PRO A 57 -0.26 -17.66 8.77
C PRO A 57 -1.44 -17.73 7.80
N GLU A 58 -2.67 -17.83 8.32
CA GLU A 58 -3.92 -17.87 7.54
C GLU A 58 -4.25 -16.53 6.85
N TYR A 59 -3.73 -15.42 7.40
CA TYR A 59 -3.96 -14.05 6.94
C TYR A 59 -2.72 -13.45 6.26
N ALA A 60 -1.71 -14.28 6.03
CA ALA A 60 -0.45 -13.94 5.40
C ALA A 60 0.12 -15.14 4.65
N VAL A 61 1.43 -15.17 4.47
CA VAL A 61 2.11 -16.27 3.78
C VAL A 61 2.44 -17.35 4.82
N PRO A 62 1.90 -18.58 4.70
CA PRO A 62 1.92 -19.57 5.78
C PRO A 62 3.29 -19.94 6.32
N HIS A 63 4.34 -19.78 5.51
CA HIS A 63 5.72 -20.14 5.84
C HIS A 63 6.58 -18.95 6.29
N LEU A 64 6.04 -17.72 6.29
CA LEU A 64 6.76 -16.53 6.71
C LEU A 64 6.33 -16.12 8.12
N ARG A 65 7.10 -16.55 9.12
CA ARG A 65 6.83 -16.27 10.53
C ARG A 65 7.01 -14.79 10.93
N TRP A 66 7.46 -13.93 10.01
CA TRP A 66 7.96 -12.58 10.30
C TRP A 66 7.33 -11.49 9.42
N ASN A 67 6.16 -11.75 8.83
CA ASN A 67 5.49 -10.82 7.91
C ASN A 67 5.28 -9.43 8.53
N ASP A 68 4.84 -9.36 9.79
CA ASP A 68 4.70 -8.14 10.57
C ASP A 68 6.02 -7.37 10.68
N LYS A 69 7.12 -8.04 11.05
CA LYS A 69 8.43 -7.40 11.20
C LYS A 69 8.95 -6.88 9.87
N TYR A 70 8.74 -7.61 8.77
CA TYR A 70 9.13 -7.15 7.44
C TYR A 70 8.34 -5.90 7.04
N ILE A 71 7.01 -5.91 7.20
CA ILE A 71 6.17 -4.75 6.91
C ILE A 71 6.62 -3.53 7.73
N ARG A 72 6.80 -3.69 9.04
CA ARG A 72 7.24 -2.62 9.96
C ARG A 72 8.67 -2.14 9.68
N LYS A 73 9.55 -3.01 9.19
CA LYS A 73 10.93 -2.68 8.84
C LYS A 73 11.00 -1.78 7.60
N TYR A 74 10.22 -2.08 6.58
CA TYR A 74 10.33 -1.41 5.28
C TYR A 74 9.28 -0.32 5.04
N SER A 75 8.27 -0.20 5.91
CA SER A 75 7.23 0.82 5.78
C SER A 75 6.88 1.44 7.14
N LYS A 76 6.38 2.68 7.10
CA LYS A 76 5.86 3.39 8.28
C LYS A 76 4.34 3.23 8.36
N PRO A 77 3.73 3.40 9.55
CA PRO A 77 2.27 3.43 9.63
C PRO A 77 1.75 4.60 8.80
N LEU A 78 0.65 4.37 8.09
CA LEU A 78 -0.04 5.39 7.31
C LEU A 78 -1.50 5.45 7.72
N TYR A 79 -1.85 6.50 8.46
CA TYR A 79 -3.22 6.84 8.80
C TYR A 79 -3.88 7.46 7.58
N LEU A 80 -5.08 6.98 7.25
CA LEU A 80 -5.93 7.54 6.21
C LEU A 80 -7.24 8.02 6.83
N SER A 81 -7.81 9.07 6.26
CA SER A 81 -9.20 9.47 6.50
C SER A 81 -10.17 8.53 5.81
N GLU A 82 -11.48 8.74 6.05
CA GLU A 82 -12.56 8.03 5.35
C GLU A 82 -12.44 8.18 3.82
N ASP A 83 -12.01 9.36 3.34
CA ASP A 83 -11.78 9.62 1.90
C ASP A 83 -10.42 9.12 1.36
N GLU A 84 -9.72 8.25 2.10
CA GLU A 84 -8.44 7.63 1.70
C GLU A 84 -7.28 8.64 1.52
N TYR A 85 -7.33 9.77 2.23
CA TYR A 85 -6.24 10.75 2.27
C TYR A 85 -5.39 10.62 3.52
N CYS A 86 -4.07 10.76 3.38
CA CYS A 86 -3.20 10.88 4.55
C CYS A 86 -3.46 12.21 5.28
N GLU A 87 -3.01 12.30 6.54
CA GLU A 87 -3.21 13.49 7.39
C GLU A 87 -2.73 14.79 6.73
N VAL A 88 -1.65 14.74 5.96
CA VAL A 88 -1.15 15.89 5.20
C VAL A 88 -2.09 16.26 4.06
N CYS A 89 -2.54 15.28 3.28
CA CYS A 89 -3.38 15.51 2.10
C CYS A 89 -4.83 15.85 2.45
N LYS A 90 -5.34 15.37 3.59
CA LYS A 90 -6.69 15.68 4.07
C LYS A 90 -6.91 17.20 4.18
N ASN A 91 -5.89 17.94 4.61
CA ASN A 91 -5.96 19.39 4.74
C ASN A 91 -5.82 20.14 3.40
N LEU A 92 -5.28 19.48 2.36
CA LEU A 92 -5.09 20.06 1.03
C LEU A 92 -6.29 19.82 0.11
N PHE A 93 -7.00 18.72 0.32
CA PHE A 93 -8.18 18.32 -0.44
C PHE A 93 -9.36 18.06 0.51
N PRO A 94 -9.87 19.09 1.20
CA PRO A 94 -11.08 18.94 1.99
C PRO A 94 -12.25 18.64 1.05
N SER A 95 -12.91 17.51 1.29
CA SER A 95 -14.16 17.06 0.67
C SER A 95 -15.35 17.89 1.14
#